data_AF-A0A842NGW7-F1
#
_entry.id   AF-A0A842NGW7-F1
#
_cell.length_a   1.000
_cell.length_b   1.000
_cell.length_c   1.000
_cell.angle_alpha   90.00
_cell.angle_beta   90.00
_cell.angle_gamma   90.00
#
_symmetry.space_group_name_H-M   'P 1'
#
loop_
_entity.id
_entity.type
_entity.pdbx_description
1 polymer ?
#
loop_
_entity_poly.entity_id
_entity_poly.type
_entity_poly.pdbx_seq_one_letter_code
_entity_poly.pdbx_strand_id
1 'polypeptide(L)'
;MHENRTTYPKKKTQMYQQLQELPKKYSVLALVRMEKVRGSQLLPLRKKLQDEVEIVSIKDKVAILAFAKAGITGLDKLSEKITGQCVFMFTN
;
A
#
# COMPACT_ATOMS: atom_id res chain seq x y z
N MET A 1 24.94 -13.41 4.24
CA MET A 1 23.47 -13.23 4.24
C MET A 1 23.03 -13.25 5.71
N HIS A 2 22.38 -12.20 6.22
CA HIS A 2 21.87 -12.25 7.60
C HIS A 2 20.57 -13.08 7.61
N GLU A 3 20.71 -14.35 7.94
CA GLU A 3 19.61 -15.27 8.21
C GLU A 3 18.80 -14.73 9.40
N ASN A 4 17.51 -14.50 9.15
CA ASN A 4 16.45 -14.26 10.13
C ASN A 4 16.78 -13.27 11.27
N ARG A 5 16.63 -11.97 11.00
CA ARG A 5 16.36 -10.99 12.06
C ARG A 5 15.14 -11.48 12.86
N THR A 6 15.34 -11.84 14.13
CA THR A 6 14.30 -12.26 15.07
C THR A 6 13.23 -11.18 15.33
N THR A 7 13.51 -9.92 14.99
CA THR A 7 12.57 -8.82 15.12
C THR A 7 12.44 -8.03 13.83
N TYR A 8 11.20 -7.83 13.37
CA TYR A 8 10.91 -6.95 12.24
C TYR A 8 11.09 -5.47 12.65
N PRO A 9 11.63 -4.61 11.76
CA PRO A 9 11.73 -3.18 12.04
C PRO A 9 10.37 -2.56 12.38
N LYS A 10 10.32 -1.73 13.44
CA LYS A 10 9.10 -1.07 13.93
C LYS A 10 8.26 -0.42 12.83
N LYS A 11 8.90 0.28 11.88
CA LYS A 11 8.23 0.91 10.73
C LYS A 11 7.43 -0.09 9.89
N LYS A 12 7.96 -1.28 9.63
CA LYS A 12 7.24 -2.29 8.83
C LYS A 12 6.02 -2.82 9.57
N THR A 13 6.14 -3.02 10.88
CA THR A 13 5.04 -3.46 11.74
C THR A 13 3.92 -2.41 11.80
N GLN A 14 4.29 -1.14 11.96
CA GLN A 14 3.33 -0.02 11.95
C GLN A 14 2.61 0.08 10.60
N MET A 15 3.34 0.03 9.48
CA MET A 15 2.74 0.08 8.16
C MET A 15 1.84 -1.13 7.88
N TYR A 16 2.21 -2.31 8.38
CA TYR A 16 1.40 -3.52 8.29
C TYR A 16 0.09 -3.41 9.08
N GLN A 17 0.13 -2.78 10.26
CA GLN A 17 -1.06 -2.48 11.05
C GLN A 17 -1.95 -1.44 10.36
N GLN A 18 -1.38 -0.33 9.90
CA GLN A 18 -2.09 0.70 9.15
C GLN A 18 -2.82 0.10 7.93
N LEU A 19 -2.13 -0.75 7.16
CA LEU A 19 -2.72 -1.36 5.97
C LEU A 19 -3.81 -2.40 6.27
N GLN A 20 -3.96 -2.87 7.51
CA GLN A 20 -5.11 -3.68 7.92
C GLN A 20 -6.34 -2.85 8.27
N GLU A 21 -6.13 -1.61 8.70
CA GLU A 21 -7.20 -0.70 9.11
C GLU A 21 -7.79 0.03 7.89
N LEU A 22 -6.95 0.40 6.92
CA LEU A 22 -7.35 1.16 5.73
C LEU A 22 -8.45 0.46 4.89
N PRO A 23 -8.37 -0.85 4.58
CA PRO A 23 -9.41 -1.55 3.83
C PRO A 23 -10.75 -1.66 4.57
N LYS A 24 -10.77 -1.44 5.89
CA LYS A 24 -12.01 -1.42 6.68
C LYS A 24 -12.65 -0.03 6.70
N LYS A 25 -11.82 1.01 6.63
CA LYS A 25 -12.23 2.42 6.67
C LYS A 25 -12.75 2.92 5.32
N TYR A 26 -12.20 2.40 4.22
CA TYR A 26 -12.46 2.86 2.87
C TYR A 26 -13.11 1.78 2.01
N SER A 27 -14.10 2.17 1.20
CA SER A 27 -14.87 1.25 0.35
C SER A 27 -14.07 0.80 -0.89
N VAL A 28 -13.21 1.67 -1.42
CA VAL A 28 -12.46 1.46 -2.67
C VAL A 28 -10.95 1.43 -2.42
N LEU A 29 -10.30 0.40 -2.97
CA LEU A 29 -8.86 0.27 -3.08
C LEU A 29 -8.43 0.35 -4.54
N ALA A 30 -7.56 1.31 -4.86
CA ALA A 30 -6.94 1.47 -6.16
C ALA A 30 -5.43 1.19 -6.10
N LEU A 31 -4.94 0.44 -7.09
CA LEU A 31 -3.51 0.20 -7.31
C LEU A 31 -3.04 1.09 -8.46
N VAL A 32 -2.07 1.96 -8.18
CA VAL A 32 -1.53 2.91 -9.16
C VAL A 32 -0.06 2.60 -9.44
N ARG A 33 0.28 2.46 -10.72
CA ARG A 33 1.67 2.30 -11.17
C ARG A 33 2.35 3.66 -11.30
N MET A 34 3.51 3.77 -10.68
CA MET A 34 4.28 5.01 -10.53
C MET A 34 5.53 5.08 -11.42
N GLU A 35 5.77 4.09 -12.28
CA GLU A 35 7.00 3.92 -13.06
C GLU A 35 7.44 5.15 -13.88
N LYS A 36 6.49 5.97 -14.34
CA LYS A 36 6.77 7.18 -15.14
C LYS A 36 6.40 8.48 -14.44
N VAL A 37 6.00 8.42 -13.17
CA VAL A 37 5.58 9.60 -12.41
C VAL A 37 6.77 10.12 -11.62
N ARG A 38 7.20 11.34 -11.93
CA ARG A 38 8.30 11.98 -11.20
C ARG A 38 7.82 12.40 -9.81
N GLY A 39 8.70 12.30 -8.82
CA GLY A 39 8.39 12.72 -7.44
C GLY A 39 7.91 14.18 -7.34
N SER A 40 8.37 15.06 -8.23
CA SER A 40 7.92 16.46 -8.31
C SER A 40 6.43 16.62 -8.65
N GLN A 41 5.86 15.69 -9.43
CA GLN A 41 4.45 15.69 -9.80
C GLN A 41 3.56 15.12 -8.69
N LEU A 42 4.13 14.28 -7.82
CA LEU A 42 3.39 13.62 -6.76
C LEU A 42 2.93 14.59 -5.66
N LEU A 43 3.74 15.62 -5.36
CA LEU A 43 3.41 16.57 -4.31
C LEU A 43 2.18 17.45 -4.64
N PRO A 44 2.06 18.04 -5.85
CA PRO A 44 0.82 18.70 -6.28
C PRO A 44 -0.40 17.78 -6.25
N LEU A 45 -0.26 16.53 -6.68
CA LEU A 45 -1.35 15.54 -6.66
C LEU A 45 -1.79 15.23 -5.22
N ARG A 46 -0.84 15.03 -4.32
CA ARG A 46 -1.12 14.81 -2.89
C ARG A 46 -1.87 15.98 -2.27
N LYS A 47 -1.52 17.22 -2.61
CA LYS A 47 -2.21 18.42 -2.10
C LYS A 47 -3.65 18.52 -2.61
N LYS A 48 -3.88 18.19 -3.88
CA LYS A 48 -5.23 18.22 -4.47
C LYS A 48 -6.15 17.14 -3.90
N LEU A 49 -5.59 15.98 -3.56
CA LEU A 49 -6.33 14.81 -3.13
C LEU A 49 -6.27 14.59 -1.60
N GLN A 50 -5.79 15.56 -0.84
CA GLN A 50 -5.43 15.40 0.56
C GLN A 50 -6.62 14.97 1.45
N ASP A 51 -7.82 15.45 1.13
CA ASP A 51 -9.03 15.20 1.93
C ASP A 51 -9.88 14.04 1.39
N GLU A 52 -9.63 13.62 0.15
CA GLU A 52 -10.44 12.61 -0.56
C GLU A 52 -9.73 11.24 -0.65
N VAL A 53 -8.40 11.24 -0.72
CA VAL A 53 -7.61 10.04 -1.03
C VAL A 53 -6.45 9.87 -0.06
N GLU A 54 -6.44 8.74 0.64
CA GLU A 54 -5.27 8.34 1.42
C GLU A 54 -4.29 7.55 0.52
N ILE A 55 -3.10 8.12 0.33
CA ILE A 55 -2.06 7.56 -0.55
C ILE A 55 -0.97 6.90 0.30
N VAL A 56 -0.80 5.58 0.15
CA VAL A 56 0.15 4.78 0.94
C VAL A 56 1.09 4.01 0.03
N SER A 57 2.39 4.12 0.31
CA SER A 57 3.46 3.39 -0.40
C SER A 57 4.10 2.39 0.54
N ILE A 58 3.88 1.10 0.34
CA ILE A 58 4.41 0.01 1.18
C ILE A 58 5.16 -0.99 0.30
N LYS A 59 6.12 -1.72 0.88
CA LYS A 59 6.78 -2.83 0.18
C LYS A 59 5.79 -3.93 -0.18
N ASP A 60 5.85 -4.39 -1.42
CA ASP A 60 4.97 -5.41 -2.03
C ASP A 60 4.69 -6.60 -1.11
N LYS A 61 5.75 -7.23 -0.57
CA LYS A 61 5.61 -8.39 0.33
C LYS A 61 4.81 -8.08 1.59
N VAL A 62 4.99 -6.89 2.17
CA VAL A 62 4.25 -6.46 3.37
C VAL A 62 2.79 -6.17 3.01
N ALA A 63 2.54 -5.60 1.83
CA ALA A 63 1.20 -5.33 1.34
C ALA A 63 0.42 -6.62 1.08
N ILE A 64 1.00 -7.60 0.39
CA ILE A 64 0.39 -8.91 0.14
C ILE A 64 0.02 -9.59 1.45
N LEU A 65 0.93 -9.63 2.43
CA LEU A 65 0.66 -10.20 3.75
C LEU A 65 -0.44 -9.45 4.51
N ALA A 66 -0.51 -8.13 4.39
CA ALA A 66 -1.52 -7.32 5.07
C ALA A 66 -2.90 -7.56 4.46
N PHE A 67 -3.00 -7.57 3.14
CA PHE A 67 -4.26 -7.81 2.43
C PHE A 67 -4.76 -9.25 2.61
N ALA A 68 -3.85 -10.23 2.63
CA ALA A 68 -4.18 -11.62 2.95
C ALA A 68 -4.85 -11.75 4.32
N LYS A 69 -4.36 -11.00 5.32
CA LYS A 69 -4.96 -10.96 6.66
C LYS A 69 -6.21 -10.09 6.75
N ALA A 70 -6.30 -9.04 5.93
CA ALA A 70 -7.47 -8.14 5.88
C ALA A 70 -8.69 -8.79 5.23
N GLY A 71 -8.54 -9.92 4.52
CA GLY A 71 -9.66 -10.68 3.96
C GLY A 71 -10.33 -10.02 2.75
N ILE A 72 -9.56 -9.28 1.94
CA ILE A 72 -10.07 -8.61 0.74
C ILE A 72 -10.36 -9.66 -0.35
N THR A 73 -11.55 -9.60 -0.95
CA THR A 73 -11.92 -10.46 -2.07
C THR A 73 -11.14 -10.07 -3.34
N GLY A 74 -10.58 -11.05 -4.06
CA GLY A 74 -9.82 -10.81 -5.30
C GLY A 74 -8.30 -10.62 -5.14
N LEU A 75 -7.74 -11.03 -4.00
CA LEU A 75 -6.30 -11.01 -3.67
C LEU A 75 -5.41 -11.61 -4.75
N ASP A 76 -5.80 -12.71 -5.39
CA ASP A 76 -4.97 -13.41 -6.37
C ASP A 76 -4.66 -12.49 -7.56
N LYS A 77 -5.69 -11.86 -8.14
CA LYS A 77 -5.55 -10.90 -9.25
C LYS A 77 -4.83 -9.61 -8.84
N LEU A 78 -4.93 -9.21 -7.57
CA LEU A 78 -4.25 -8.04 -7.05
C LEU A 78 -2.76 -8.32 -6.84
N SER A 79 -2.41 -9.50 -6.32
CA SER A 79 -1.04 -9.90 -6.03
C SER A 79 -0.16 -9.93 -7.28
N GLU A 80 -0.69 -10.38 -8.41
CA GLU A 80 -0.01 -10.35 -9.72
C GLU A 80 0.26 -8.93 -10.21
N LYS A 81 -0.62 -7.99 -9.86
CA LYS A 81 -0.53 -6.58 -10.25
C LYS A 81 0.33 -5.73 -9.31
N ILE A 82 0.59 -6.21 -8.08
CA ILE A 82 1.54 -5.59 -7.14
C ILE A 82 2.96 -6.00 -7.58
N THR A 83 3.39 -5.46 -8.71
CA THR A 83 4.75 -5.65 -9.23
C THR A 83 5.34 -4.30 -9.64
N GLY A 84 6.59 -4.06 -9.26
CA GLY A 84 7.32 -2.83 -9.60
C GLY A 84 7.00 -1.66 -8.67
N GLN A 85 7.03 -0.44 -9.21
CA GLN A 85 6.80 0.78 -8.43
C GLN A 85 5.29 1.05 -8.33
N CYS A 86 4.65 0.53 -7.28
CA CYS A 86 3.22 0.70 -7.04
C CYS A 86 2.92 1.57 -5.81
N VAL A 87 1.78 2.26 -5.86
CA VAL A 87 1.20 3.03 -4.75
C VAL A 87 -0.25 2.61 -4.58
N PHE A 88 -0.68 2.49 -3.33
CA PHE A 88 -2.07 2.19 -2.97
C PHE A 88 -2.79 3.50 -2.68
N MET A 89 -3.98 3.66 -3.27
CA MET A 89 -4.88 4.76 -3.00
C MET A 89 -6.16 4.21 -2.40
N PHE A 90 -6.58 4.79 -1.29
CA PHE A 90 -7.82 4.45 -0.59
C PHE A 90 -8.79 5.62 -0.68
N THR A 91 -10.00 5.35 -1.14
CA THR A 91 -11.08 6.33 -1.26
C THR A 91 -12.40 5.74 -0.78
N ASN A 92 -13.36 6.60 -0.45
CA ASN A 92 -14.73 6.18 -0.18
C ASN A 92 -15.58 6.13 -1.45
#